data_AF-A0A2V8HIP5-F1
#
_entry.id   AF-A0A2V8HIP5-F1
#
_cell.length_a   1.000
_cell.length_b   1.000
_cell.length_c   1.000
_cell.angle_alpha   90.00
_cell.angle_beta   90.00
_cell.angle_gamma   90.00
#
_symmetry.space_group_name_H-M   'P 1'
#
loop_
_entity.id
_entity.type
_entity.pdbx_description
1 polymer ?
#
loop_
_entity_poly.entity_id
_entity_poly.type
_entity_poly.pdbx_seq_one_letter_code
_entity_poly.pdbx_strand_id
1 'polypeptide(L)'
;MNEATSTPLQFDRVVSRSAAPGQDAAATCKACGTAINTEYYQINGHVACASCRVRALNSAKTPGGITPLLVASLFGLGAGIVGAAIYYAVIALANLEIGIVAILIGYMVGYAVRRGAGGRGGRRFQTLAVALTYLSIALAYAPVAVQAAGGGDLMRALSVSVQLIAVLPIIVVFTAFPSGLISAAIIFFGMSQAWRVTATPRVDIQGPYRVGAMPEPQPV
;
A
#
# COMPACT_ATOMS: atom_id res chain seq x y z
N MET A 1 -72.20 -13.68 -6.52
CA MET A 1 -70.93 -13.77 -7.26
C MET A 1 -70.30 -12.39 -7.23
N ASN A 2 -69.40 -12.13 -6.27
CA ASN A 2 -68.64 -10.87 -6.18
C ASN A 2 -67.16 -11.25 -6.16
N GLU A 3 -66.48 -11.08 -7.28
CA GLU A 3 -65.03 -11.23 -7.40
C GLU A 3 -64.35 -9.97 -6.84
N ALA A 4 -63.73 -10.09 -5.67
CA ALA A 4 -62.82 -9.09 -5.14
C ALA A 4 -61.56 -9.07 -6.01
N THR A 5 -61.36 -8.00 -6.78
CA THR A 5 -60.20 -7.78 -7.63
C THR A 5 -58.96 -7.57 -6.77
N SER A 6 -58.13 -8.59 -6.60
CA SER A 6 -56.84 -8.48 -5.92
C SER A 6 -55.80 -7.86 -6.84
N THR A 7 -55.52 -6.56 -6.66
CA THR A 7 -54.42 -5.87 -7.35
C THR A 7 -53.07 -6.48 -6.92
N PRO A 8 -52.26 -7.03 -7.84
CA PRO A 8 -50.98 -7.63 -7.49
C PRO A 8 -50.00 -6.56 -6.97
N LEU A 9 -49.29 -6.88 -5.89
CA LEU A 9 -48.27 -6.01 -5.31
C LEU A 9 -47.15 -5.77 -6.34
N GLN A 10 -47.08 -4.54 -6.85
CA GLN A 10 -46.19 -4.14 -7.92
C GLN A 10 -44.82 -3.78 -7.36
N PHE A 11 -43.95 -4.78 -7.16
CA PHE A 11 -42.59 -4.60 -6.62
C PHE A 11 -41.56 -4.07 -7.64
N ASP A 12 -41.99 -3.88 -8.90
CA ASP A 12 -41.12 -3.46 -10.00
C ASP A 12 -40.88 -1.94 -10.04
N ARG A 13 -41.54 -1.19 -9.16
CA ARG A 13 -41.42 0.28 -9.09
C ARG A 13 -41.11 0.74 -7.67
N VAL A 14 -39.93 1.31 -7.47
CA VAL A 14 -39.59 2.02 -6.23
C VAL A 14 -40.20 3.42 -6.30
N VAL A 15 -41.38 3.61 -5.72
CA VAL A 15 -41.95 4.95 -5.51
C VAL A 15 -41.22 5.59 -4.33
N SER A 16 -40.22 6.41 -4.64
CA SER A 16 -39.63 7.30 -3.65
C SER A 16 -40.69 8.31 -3.23
N ARG A 17 -40.99 8.37 -1.92
CA ARG A 17 -41.97 9.30 -1.34
C ARG A 17 -41.67 10.71 -1.85
N SER A 18 -42.61 11.29 -2.60
CA SER A 18 -42.44 12.54 -3.35
C SER A 18 -41.85 13.65 -2.49
N ALA A 19 -40.58 13.99 -2.74
CA ALA A 19 -40.07 15.31 -2.42
C ALA A 19 -40.73 16.33 -3.35
N ALA A 20 -40.98 17.55 -2.85
CA ALA A 20 -41.59 18.64 -3.59
C ALA A 20 -40.88 18.89 -4.95
N PRO A 21 -41.59 19.37 -5.99
CA PRO A 21 -40.98 19.66 -7.28
C PRO A 21 -39.89 20.72 -7.09
N GLY A 22 -38.63 20.33 -7.26
CA GLY A 22 -37.44 21.16 -7.04
C GLY A 22 -36.37 20.57 -6.12
N GLN A 23 -36.57 19.38 -5.54
CA GLN A 23 -35.56 18.68 -4.74
C GLN A 23 -35.16 17.37 -5.41
N ASP A 24 -34.49 17.46 -6.55
CA ASP A 24 -33.60 16.39 -6.97
C ASP A 24 -32.61 16.18 -5.83
N ALA A 25 -32.53 14.96 -5.30
CA ALA A 25 -31.63 14.61 -4.21
C ALA A 25 -30.19 14.80 -4.70
N ALA A 26 -29.69 16.03 -4.58
CA ALA A 26 -28.38 16.43 -5.02
C ALA A 26 -27.36 15.66 -4.18
N ALA A 27 -26.69 14.70 -4.81
CA ALA A 27 -25.66 13.92 -4.13
C ALA A 27 -24.57 14.91 -3.68
N THR A 28 -24.28 14.96 -2.38
CA THR A 28 -23.29 15.92 -1.86
C THR A 28 -21.90 15.31 -1.94
N CYS A 29 -20.95 16.03 -2.52
CA CYS A 29 -19.57 15.56 -2.57
C CYS A 29 -18.97 15.52 -1.16
N LYS A 30 -18.49 14.35 -0.73
CA LYS A 30 -17.85 14.20 0.59
C LYS A 30 -16.53 14.96 0.73
N ALA A 31 -15.82 15.20 -0.37
CA ALA A 31 -14.50 15.84 -0.37
C ALA A 31 -14.56 17.38 -0.35
N CYS A 32 -15.49 17.99 -1.07
CA CYS A 32 -15.59 19.46 -1.19
C CYS A 32 -16.93 20.04 -0.72
N GLY A 33 -17.90 19.22 -0.31
CA GLY A 33 -19.20 19.66 0.20
C GLY A 33 -20.16 20.21 -0.86
N THR A 34 -19.78 20.23 -2.13
CA THR A 34 -20.62 20.77 -3.21
C THR A 34 -21.79 19.83 -3.54
N ALA A 35 -22.98 20.40 -3.74
CA ALA A 35 -24.13 19.69 -4.28
C ALA A 35 -23.89 19.29 -5.75
N ILE A 36 -24.19 18.04 -6.10
CA ILE A 36 -24.03 17.48 -7.46
C ILE A 36 -25.41 17.24 -8.06
N ASN A 37 -25.69 17.87 -9.21
CA ASN A 37 -27.00 17.83 -9.87
C ASN A 37 -26.99 17.09 -11.23
N THR A 38 -25.82 16.68 -11.75
CA THR A 38 -25.70 16.00 -13.05
C THR A 38 -25.12 14.60 -12.95
N GLU A 39 -23.82 14.51 -12.70
CA GLU A 39 -23.07 13.26 -12.66
C GLU A 39 -22.17 13.20 -11.43
N TYR A 40 -22.21 12.07 -10.73
CA TYR A 40 -21.34 11.79 -9.59
C TYR A 40 -20.49 10.54 -9.84
N TYR A 41 -19.37 10.48 -9.13
CA TYR A 41 -18.43 9.36 -9.14
C TYR A 41 -18.35 8.80 -7.73
N GLN A 42 -18.07 7.51 -7.57
CA GLN A 42 -17.73 6.95 -6.27
C GLN A 42 -16.23 6.67 -6.20
N ILE A 43 -15.56 7.24 -5.20
CA ILE A 43 -14.16 6.93 -4.86
C ILE A 43 -14.17 6.08 -3.60
N ASN A 44 -13.79 4.80 -3.69
CA ASN A 44 -13.79 3.86 -2.56
C ASN A 44 -15.12 3.85 -1.77
N GLY A 45 -16.26 3.94 -2.49
CA GLY A 45 -17.61 3.98 -1.90
C GLY A 45 -18.07 5.35 -1.37
N HIS A 46 -17.35 6.43 -1.67
CA HIS A 46 -17.74 7.80 -1.30
C HIS A 46 -18.08 8.65 -2.53
N VAL A 47 -19.19 9.38 -2.46
CA VAL A 47 -19.65 10.28 -3.53
C VAL A 47 -18.67 11.44 -3.74
N ALA A 48 -18.22 11.61 -4.97
CA ALA A 48 -17.26 12.61 -5.42
C ALA A 48 -17.72 13.30 -6.71
N CYS A 49 -17.46 14.61 -6.80
CA CYS A 49 -17.72 15.39 -8.01
C CYS A 49 -16.61 15.23 -9.06
N ALA A 50 -16.86 15.69 -10.29
CA ALA A 50 -15.91 15.59 -11.40
C ALA A 50 -14.58 16.33 -11.17
N SER A 51 -14.53 17.36 -10.33
CA SER A 51 -13.28 18.05 -9.99
C SER A 51 -12.50 17.29 -8.91
N CYS A 52 -13.19 16.76 -7.90
CA CYS A 52 -12.59 15.94 -6.86
C CYS A 52 -12.04 14.62 -7.41
N ARG A 53 -12.69 14.02 -8.43
CA ARG A 53 -12.13 12.83 -9.10
C ARG A 53 -10.74 13.11 -9.70
N VAL A 54 -10.58 14.26 -10.37
CA VAL A 54 -9.31 14.63 -11.01
C VAL A 54 -8.25 14.93 -9.96
N ARG A 55 -8.62 15.59 -8.86
CA ARG A 55 -7.72 15.81 -7.71
C ARG A 55 -7.29 14.49 -7.06
N ALA A 56 -8.21 13.54 -6.88
CA ALA A 56 -7.90 12.22 -6.35
C ALA A 56 -6.98 11.42 -7.29
N LEU A 57 -7.26 11.43 -8.59
CA LEU A 57 -6.42 10.81 -9.62
C LEU A 57 -5.01 11.42 -9.64
N ASN A 58 -4.91 12.75 -9.61
CA ASN A 58 -3.62 13.44 -9.61
C ASN A 58 -2.84 13.21 -8.30
N SER A 59 -3.53 13.00 -7.19
CA SER A 59 -2.89 12.66 -5.90
C SER A 59 -2.42 11.21 -5.84
N ALA A 60 -3.05 10.32 -6.60
CA ALA A 60 -2.68 8.90 -6.71
C ALA A 60 -1.58 8.62 -7.74
N LYS A 61 -1.32 9.56 -8.66
CA LYS A 61 -0.22 9.42 -9.62
C LYS A 61 1.12 9.36 -8.87
N THR A 62 1.94 8.37 -9.22
CA THR A 62 3.31 8.28 -8.72
C THR A 62 4.06 9.55 -9.16
N PRO A 63 4.67 10.30 -8.23
CA PRO A 63 5.36 11.54 -8.57
C PRO A 63 6.56 11.23 -9.48
N GLY A 64 6.66 11.97 -10.59
CA GLY A 64 7.80 11.92 -11.48
C GLY A 64 8.98 12.75 -10.94
N GLY A 65 10.20 12.38 -11.33
CA GLY A 65 11.42 13.12 -11.00
C GLY A 65 12.28 12.48 -9.90
N ILE A 66 13.48 13.04 -9.74
CA ILE A 66 14.53 12.52 -8.85
C ILE A 66 14.33 13.00 -7.41
N THR A 67 13.77 14.20 -7.22
CA THR A 67 13.52 14.81 -5.91
C THR A 67 12.74 13.93 -4.94
N PRO A 68 11.54 13.41 -5.28
CA PRO A 68 10.79 12.55 -4.36
C PRO A 68 11.51 11.23 -4.08
N LEU A 69 12.32 10.74 -5.03
CA LEU A 69 13.15 9.55 -4.84
C LEU A 69 14.25 9.82 -3.82
N LEU A 70 14.97 10.94 -3.95
CA LEU A 70 16.06 11.34 -3.04
C LEU A 70 15.56 11.53 -1.61
N VAL A 71 14.44 12.25 -1.44
CA VAL A 71 13.84 12.46 -0.12
C VAL A 71 13.39 11.12 0.49
N ALA A 72 12.76 10.25 -0.29
CA ALA A 72 12.39 8.92 0.16
C ALA A 72 13.61 8.06 0.53
N SER A 73 14.70 8.15 -0.23
CA SER A 73 15.96 7.46 0.07
C SER A 73 16.57 7.91 1.38
N LEU A 74 16.61 9.22 1.65
CA LEU A 74 17.17 9.76 2.91
C LEU A 74 16.36 9.29 4.12
N PHE A 75 15.02 9.34 4.03
CA PHE A 75 14.16 8.81 5.10
C PHE A 75 14.34 7.30 5.30
N GLY A 76 14.42 6.54 4.20
CA GLY A 76 14.64 5.09 4.25
C GLY A 76 16.01 4.71 4.81
N LEU A 77 17.08 5.45 4.47
CA LEU A 77 18.42 5.26 5.04
C LEU A 77 18.43 5.56 6.54
N GLY A 78 17.81 6.67 6.95
CA GLY A 78 17.68 7.01 8.37
C GLY A 78 16.95 5.91 9.16
N ALA A 79 15.83 5.43 8.64
CA ALA A 79 15.12 4.30 9.22
C ALA A 79 15.96 3.00 9.20
N GLY A 80 16.75 2.77 8.15
CA GLY A 80 17.63 1.60 8.05
C GLY A 80 18.73 1.59 9.11
N ILE A 81 19.32 2.75 9.43
CA ILE A 81 20.33 2.89 10.49
C ILE A 81 19.69 2.63 11.86
N VAL A 82 18.52 3.21 12.12
CA VAL A 82 17.76 2.94 13.37
C VAL A 82 17.38 1.46 13.47
N GLY A 83 16.96 0.85 12.36
CA GLY A 83 16.63 -0.57 12.29
C GLY A 83 17.82 -1.48 12.59
N ALA A 84 19.00 -1.14 12.08
CA ALA A 84 20.24 -1.87 12.38
C ALA A 84 20.63 -1.74 13.86
N ALA A 85 20.47 -0.55 14.46
CA ALA A 85 20.69 -0.35 15.89
C ALA A 85 19.73 -1.19 16.76
N ILE A 86 18.44 -1.22 16.40
CA ILE A 86 17.44 -2.06 17.06
C ILE A 86 17.80 -3.55 16.92
N TYR A 87 18.20 -3.98 15.72
CA TYR A 87 18.61 -5.36 15.47
C TYR A 87 19.75 -5.80 16.38
N TYR A 88 20.80 -4.98 16.48
CA TYR A 88 21.94 -5.25 17.35
C TYR A 88 21.56 -5.29 18.83
N ALA A 89 20.73 -4.35 19.29
CA ALA A 89 20.25 -4.31 20.67
C ALA A 89 19.44 -5.56 21.05
N VAL A 90 18.58 -6.06 20.15
CA VAL A 90 17.77 -7.27 20.41
C VAL A 90 18.64 -8.52 20.46
N ILE A 91 19.63 -8.66 19.57
CA ILE A 91 20.58 -9.77 19.61
C ILE A 91 21.36 -9.78 20.93
N ALA A 92 21.84 -8.62 21.37
CA ALA A 92 22.65 -8.52 22.58
C ALA A 92 21.87 -8.84 23.87
N LEU A 93 20.55 -8.62 23.90
CA LEU A 93 19.75 -8.71 25.12
C LEU A 93 18.82 -9.93 25.19
N ALA A 94 18.27 -10.38 24.06
CA ALA A 94 17.06 -11.20 24.09
C ALA A 94 17.20 -12.61 23.51
N ASN A 95 18.22 -12.91 22.71
CA ASN A 95 18.36 -14.19 21.97
C ASN A 95 17.06 -14.65 21.26
N LEU A 96 16.19 -13.69 20.91
CA LEU A 96 14.89 -13.96 20.29
C LEU A 96 15.06 -14.35 18.82
N GLU A 97 14.10 -15.13 18.31
CA GLU A 97 14.05 -15.52 16.91
C GLU A 97 14.11 -14.30 15.98
N ILE A 98 15.08 -14.34 15.05
CA ILE A 98 15.46 -13.26 14.13
C ILE A 98 14.28 -12.76 13.26
N GLY A 99 13.25 -13.60 13.09
CA GLY A 99 12.13 -13.38 12.19
C GLY A 99 11.25 -12.16 12.50
N ILE A 100 10.86 -11.96 13.77
CA ILE A 100 9.94 -10.87 14.15
C ILE A 100 10.61 -9.50 13.99
N VAL A 101 11.89 -9.41 14.33
CA VAL A 101 12.66 -8.16 14.21
C VAL A 101 12.81 -7.75 12.74
N ALA A 102 12.99 -8.71 11.83
CA ALA A 102 13.06 -8.44 10.40
C ALA A 102 11.75 -7.85 9.84
N ILE A 103 10.59 -8.32 10.32
CA ILE A 103 9.28 -7.76 9.94
C ILE A 103 9.16 -6.31 10.41
N LEU A 104 9.55 -6.03 11.66
CA LEU A 104 9.53 -4.68 12.23
C LEU A 104 10.40 -3.71 11.41
N ILE A 105 11.63 -4.10 11.10
CA ILE A 105 12.57 -3.27 10.32
C ILE A 105 12.04 -3.05 8.91
N GLY A 106 11.57 -4.11 8.24
CA GLY A 106 11.00 -4.03 6.90
C GLY A 106 9.80 -3.08 6.82
N TYR A 107 8.91 -3.15 7.82
CA TYR A 107 7.79 -2.22 7.94
C TYR A 107 8.25 -0.78 8.19
N MET A 108 9.19 -0.58 9.11
CA MET A 108 9.67 0.76 9.49
C MET A 108 10.36 1.47 8.32
N VAL A 109 11.24 0.76 7.60
CA VAL A 109 11.93 1.31 6.41
C VAL A 109 10.93 1.57 5.29
N GLY A 110 10.05 0.61 4.99
CA GLY A 110 9.01 0.79 3.96
C GLY A 110 8.07 1.97 4.26
N TYR A 111 7.69 2.14 5.53
CA TYR A 111 6.88 3.26 5.99
C TYR A 111 7.63 4.60 5.86
N ALA A 112 8.91 4.64 6.25
CA ALA A 112 9.73 5.84 6.11
C ALA A 112 9.91 6.26 4.64
N VAL A 113 10.17 5.31 3.74
CA VAL A 113 10.26 5.55 2.29
C VAL A 113 8.93 6.10 1.76
N ARG A 114 7.79 5.51 2.15
CA ARG A 114 6.47 6.00 1.73
C ARG A 114 6.16 7.39 2.27
N ARG A 115 6.57 7.69 3.51
CA ARG A 115 6.42 9.02 4.10
C ARG A 115 7.27 10.05 3.36
N GLY A 116 8.52 9.72 3.02
CA GLY A 116 9.39 10.57 2.21
C GLY A 116 8.88 10.79 0.78
N ALA A 117 8.15 9.83 0.21
CA ALA A 117 7.48 9.98 -1.08
C ALA A 117 6.16 10.79 -1.03
N GLY A 118 5.78 11.32 0.14
CA GLY A 118 4.56 12.11 0.33
C GLY A 118 3.28 11.27 0.31
N GLY A 119 3.34 10.01 0.77
CA GLY A 119 2.20 9.10 0.83
C GLY A 119 1.82 8.46 -0.51
N ARG A 120 2.54 8.81 -1.59
CA ARG A 120 2.34 8.29 -2.94
C ARG A 120 3.23 7.08 -3.18
N GLY A 121 2.63 5.97 -3.59
CA GLY A 121 3.34 4.73 -3.90
C GLY A 121 3.74 4.61 -5.38
N GLY A 122 4.42 3.51 -5.71
CA GLY A 122 4.74 3.14 -7.10
C GLY A 122 5.84 2.09 -7.16
N ARG A 123 5.99 1.42 -8.32
CA ARG A 123 6.99 0.35 -8.51
C ARG A 123 8.43 0.81 -8.18
N ARG A 124 8.78 2.05 -8.48
CA ARG A 124 10.11 2.62 -8.18
C ARG A 124 10.37 2.76 -6.67
N PHE A 125 9.35 3.14 -5.90
CA PHE A 125 9.46 3.24 -4.44
C PHE A 125 9.44 1.86 -3.78
N GLN A 126 8.75 0.87 -4.37
CA GLN A 126 8.81 -0.53 -3.95
C GLN A 126 10.22 -1.09 -4.12
N THR A 127 10.83 -0.95 -5.31
CA THR A 127 12.20 -1.43 -5.55
C THR A 127 13.21 -0.72 -4.65
N LEU A 128 13.03 0.60 -4.42
CA LEU A 128 13.88 1.37 -3.52
C LEU A 128 13.78 0.89 -2.07
N ALA A 129 12.56 0.65 -1.56
CA ALA A 129 12.36 0.17 -0.20
C ALA A 129 12.96 -1.23 0.01
N VAL A 130 12.81 -2.13 -0.99
CA VAL A 130 13.46 -3.45 -0.94
C VAL A 130 14.99 -3.30 -0.97
N ALA A 131 15.54 -2.48 -1.86
CA ALA A 131 16.98 -2.25 -1.90
C ALA A 131 17.53 -1.67 -0.59
N LEU A 132 16.83 -0.71 0.02
CA LEU A 132 17.24 -0.10 1.29
C LEU A 132 17.11 -1.04 2.48
N THR A 133 16.09 -1.92 2.49
CA THR A 133 15.99 -2.95 3.54
C THR A 133 17.12 -3.96 3.44
N TYR A 134 17.45 -4.44 2.23
CA TYR A 134 18.64 -5.27 2.02
C TYR A 134 19.94 -4.56 2.44
N LEU A 135 20.08 -3.29 2.09
CA LEU A 135 21.26 -2.49 2.46
C LEU A 135 21.36 -2.28 3.97
N SER A 136 20.24 -2.04 4.66
CA SER A 136 20.17 -1.92 6.12
C SER A 136 20.58 -3.21 6.82
N ILE A 137 20.06 -4.36 6.35
CA ILE A 137 20.44 -5.67 6.89
C ILE A 137 21.92 -5.94 6.60
N ALA A 138 22.40 -5.69 5.38
CA ALA A 138 23.81 -5.84 5.03
C ALA A 138 24.73 -4.98 5.90
N LEU A 139 24.33 -3.74 6.24
CA LEU A 139 25.07 -2.89 7.16
C LEU A 139 25.16 -3.49 8.57
N ALA A 140 24.09 -4.13 9.05
CA ALA A 140 24.10 -4.79 10.36
C ALA A 140 25.10 -5.96 10.43
N TYR A 141 25.33 -6.65 9.31
CA TYR A 141 26.31 -7.74 9.21
C TYR A 141 27.71 -7.31 8.73
N ALA A 142 27.86 -6.05 8.30
CA ALA A 142 29.12 -5.51 7.82
C ALA A 142 30.33 -5.74 8.77
N PRO A 143 30.26 -5.54 10.10
CA PRO A 143 31.42 -5.78 10.96
C PRO A 143 31.89 -7.25 10.97
N VAL A 144 30.99 -8.20 10.78
CA VAL A 144 31.33 -9.63 10.64
C VAL A 144 31.92 -9.90 9.26
N ALA A 145 31.34 -9.31 8.21
CA ALA A 145 31.81 -9.48 6.85
C ALA A 145 33.18 -8.81 6.58
N VAL A 146 33.48 -7.67 7.21
CA VAL A 146 34.78 -6.98 7.10
C VAL A 146 35.90 -7.83 7.72
N GLN A 147 35.62 -8.52 8.82
CA GLN A 147 36.55 -9.48 9.43
C GLN A 147 36.78 -10.69 8.51
N ALA A 148 35.74 -11.17 7.82
CA ALA A 148 35.84 -12.28 6.87
C ALA A 148 36.50 -11.89 5.53
N ALA A 149 36.37 -10.63 5.08
CA ALA A 149 36.83 -10.16 3.78
C ALA A 149 38.28 -9.64 3.76
N GLY A 150 39.01 -9.74 4.88
CA GLY A 150 40.43 -9.38 4.94
C GLY A 150 40.74 -7.89 5.13
N GLY A 151 39.76 -7.10 5.60
CA GLY A 151 39.96 -5.72 6.07
C GLY A 151 40.01 -4.63 4.97
N GLY A 152 39.09 -3.67 5.06
CA GLY A 152 39.17 -2.36 4.37
C GLY A 152 38.21 -2.15 3.20
N ASP A 153 37.85 -3.19 2.45
CA ASP A 153 36.95 -3.04 1.30
C ASP A 153 35.48 -3.16 1.73
N LEU A 154 34.89 -2.02 2.10
CA LEU A 154 33.47 -1.90 2.46
C LEU A 154 32.56 -2.39 1.33
N MET A 155 32.94 -2.15 0.06
CA MET A 155 32.09 -2.49 -1.07
C MET A 155 32.05 -4.01 -1.28
N ARG A 156 33.20 -4.69 -1.12
CA ARG A 156 33.24 -6.17 -1.04
C ARG A 156 32.54 -6.71 0.21
N ALA A 157 32.69 -6.07 1.38
CA ALA A 157 32.01 -6.51 2.59
C ALA A 157 30.48 -6.43 2.46
N LEU A 158 29.97 -5.36 1.85
CA LEU A 158 28.54 -5.22 1.55
C LEU A 158 28.08 -6.22 0.49
N SER A 159 28.86 -6.45 -0.57
CA SER A 159 28.49 -7.43 -1.60
C SER A 159 28.42 -8.85 -1.03
N VAL A 160 29.44 -9.25 -0.25
CA VAL A 160 29.48 -10.54 0.44
C VAL A 160 28.31 -10.64 1.42
N SER A 161 28.02 -9.60 2.19
CA SER A 161 26.88 -9.59 3.12
C SER A 161 25.55 -9.77 2.39
N VAL A 162 25.33 -9.07 1.27
CA VAL A 162 24.11 -9.22 0.45
C VAL A 162 24.00 -10.63 -0.12
N GLN A 163 25.09 -11.18 -0.66
CA GLN A 163 25.11 -12.55 -1.18
C GLN A 163 24.84 -13.57 -0.08
N LEU A 164 25.41 -13.37 1.11
CA LEU A 164 25.21 -14.25 2.26
C LEU A 164 23.76 -14.16 2.75
N ILE A 165 23.17 -12.97 2.84
CA ILE A 165 21.75 -12.78 3.19
C ILE A 165 20.81 -13.39 2.14
N ALA A 166 21.15 -13.35 0.86
CA ALA A 166 20.32 -13.91 -0.20
C ALA A 166 20.42 -15.43 -0.29
N VAL A 167 21.62 -16.00 -0.10
CA VAL A 167 21.91 -17.42 -0.34
C VAL A 167 21.78 -18.26 0.93
N LEU A 168 22.19 -17.74 2.09
CA LEU A 168 22.16 -18.47 3.36
C LEU A 168 20.76 -18.95 3.76
N PRO A 169 19.67 -18.15 3.68
CA PRO A 169 18.35 -18.67 4.01
C PRO A 169 17.90 -19.76 3.05
N ILE A 170 18.28 -19.69 1.77
CA ILE A 170 18.00 -20.75 0.79
C ILE A 170 18.71 -22.04 1.20
N ILE A 171 19.99 -21.96 1.57
CA ILE A 171 20.75 -23.13 2.06
C ILE A 171 20.10 -23.70 3.34
N VAL A 172 19.72 -22.87 4.30
CA VAL A 172 19.06 -23.31 5.55
C VAL A 172 17.73 -24.01 5.26
N VAL A 173 16.95 -23.53 4.29
CA VAL A 173 15.68 -24.17 3.89
C VAL A 173 15.88 -25.59 3.40
N PHE A 174 16.90 -25.83 2.59
CA PHE A 174 17.17 -27.16 2.01
C PHE A 174 17.93 -28.10 2.95
N THR A 175 18.71 -27.57 3.89
CA THR A 175 19.53 -28.38 4.83
C THR A 175 18.82 -28.70 6.15
N ALA A 176 17.84 -27.89 6.57
CA ALA A 176 17.14 -28.03 7.85
C ALA A 176 15.62 -28.18 7.65
N PHE A 177 15.17 -29.16 6.86
CA PHE A 177 13.74 -29.46 6.72
C PHE A 177 13.27 -30.22 7.97
N PRO A 178 12.20 -29.80 8.71
CA PRO A 178 11.08 -28.91 8.34
C PRO A 178 11.17 -27.46 8.86
N SER A 179 12.12 -27.14 9.74
CA SER A 179 12.24 -25.81 10.38
C SER A 179 12.61 -24.71 9.37
N GLY A 180 13.35 -25.05 8.32
CA GLY A 180 13.72 -24.16 7.23
C GLY A 180 12.52 -23.55 6.49
N LEU A 181 11.39 -24.27 6.38
CA LEU A 181 10.18 -23.74 5.76
C LEU A 181 9.56 -22.59 6.54
N ILE A 182 9.62 -22.65 7.88
CA ILE A 182 9.12 -21.59 8.75
C ILE A 182 9.95 -20.32 8.53
N SER A 183 11.27 -20.46 8.44
CA SER A 183 12.20 -19.37 8.13
C SER A 183 11.91 -18.73 6.77
N ALA A 184 11.70 -19.54 5.73
CA ALA A 184 11.31 -19.04 4.41
C ALA A 184 9.98 -18.30 4.44
N ALA A 185 8.97 -18.84 5.13
CA ALA A 185 7.68 -18.19 5.26
C ALA A 185 7.79 -16.84 5.97
N ILE A 186 8.59 -16.73 7.03
CA ILE A 186 8.80 -15.47 7.76
C ILE A 186 9.53 -14.44 6.88
N ILE A 187 10.61 -14.83 6.20
CA ILE A 187 11.35 -13.93 5.29
C ILE A 187 10.44 -13.44 4.17
N PHE A 188 9.66 -14.36 3.58
CA PHE A 188 8.68 -14.03 2.55
C PHE A 188 7.64 -13.04 3.08
N PHE A 189 7.06 -13.29 4.27
CA PHE A 189 6.10 -12.39 4.88
C PHE A 189 6.72 -11.01 5.18
N GLY A 190 7.94 -10.96 5.73
CA GLY A 190 8.66 -9.71 6.01
C GLY A 190 8.91 -8.87 4.75
N MET A 191 9.41 -9.49 3.67
CA MET A 191 9.60 -8.80 2.39
C MET A 191 8.27 -8.36 1.78
N SER A 192 7.22 -9.19 1.89
CA SER A 192 5.90 -8.85 1.37
C SER A 192 5.30 -7.62 2.06
N GLN A 193 5.59 -7.41 3.34
CA GLN A 193 5.13 -6.23 4.08
C GLN A 193 5.78 -4.95 3.57
N ALA A 194 7.10 -4.94 3.38
CA ALA A 194 7.81 -3.78 2.81
C ALA A 194 7.25 -3.40 1.42
N TRP A 195 6.93 -4.40 0.60
CA TRP A 195 6.35 -4.22 -0.73
C TRP A 195 4.91 -3.67 -0.69
N ARG A 196 4.08 -4.18 0.24
CA ARG A 196 2.68 -3.75 0.41
C ARG A 196 2.60 -2.33 0.98
N VAL A 197 3.44 -1.99 1.95
CA VAL A 197 3.43 -0.67 2.59
C VAL A 197 3.73 0.43 1.57
N THR A 198 4.59 0.17 0.57
CA THR A 198 4.99 1.13 -0.48
C THR A 198 4.13 1.05 -1.76
N ALA A 199 3.12 0.18 -1.79
CA ALA A 199 2.23 0.04 -2.92
C ALA A 199 1.39 1.30 -3.18
N THR A 200 1.09 1.56 -4.45
CA THR A 200 0.18 2.62 -4.87
C THR A 200 -1.19 2.43 -4.22
N PRO A 201 -1.77 3.46 -3.59
CA PRO A 201 -3.17 3.42 -3.17
C PRO A 201 -4.05 3.15 -4.39
N ARG A 202 -4.85 2.08 -4.36
CA ARG A 202 -5.86 1.85 -5.40
C ARG A 202 -6.98 2.87 -5.17
N VAL A 203 -7.20 3.71 -6.17
CA VAL A 203 -8.37 4.58 -6.22
C VAL A 203 -9.37 3.86 -7.11
N ASP A 204 -10.31 3.15 -6.49
CA ASP A 204 -11.41 2.56 -7.24
C ASP A 204 -12.41 3.67 -7.56
N ILE A 205 -12.56 3.97 -8.85
CA ILE A 205 -13.45 5.02 -9.35
C ILE A 205 -14.57 4.34 -10.12
N GLN A 206 -15.77 4.40 -9.57
CA GLN A 206 -16.98 3.87 -10.20
C GLN A 206 -17.85 5.03 -10.71
N GLY A 207 -18.46 4.85 -11.88
CA GLY A 207 -19.29 5.85 -12.56
C GLY A 207 -18.86 6.11 -14.01
N PRO A 208 -19.42 7.12 -14.69
CA PRO A 208 -20.33 8.14 -14.15
C PRO A 208 -21.72 7.62 -13.83
N TYR A 209 -22.26 8.00 -12.67
CA TYR A 209 -23.66 7.79 -12.31
C TYR A 209 -24.40 9.11 -12.43
N ARG A 210 -25.61 9.09 -12.99
CA ARG A 210 -26.47 10.28 -13.08
C ARG A 210 -27.31 10.44 -11.83
N VAL A 211 -27.49 11.68 -11.40
CA VAL A 211 -28.47 12.06 -10.38
C VAL A 211 -29.80 12.26 -11.10
N GLY A 212 -30.83 11.52 -10.68
CA GLY A 212 -32.14 11.49 -11.36
C GLY A 212 -32.26 10.33 -12.35
N ALA A 213 -33.35 9.57 -12.25
CA ALA A 213 -33.65 8.44 -13.12
C ALA A 213 -33.71 8.87 -14.61
N MET A 214 -33.32 7.96 -15.49
CA MET A 214 -33.39 8.10 -16.95
C MET A 214 -34.79 8.54 -17.38
N PRO A 215 -34.96 9.56 -18.25
CA PRO A 215 -36.25 9.81 -18.88
C PRO A 215 -36.59 8.57 -19.71
N GLU A 216 -37.64 7.86 -19.32
CA GLU A 216 -38.19 6.75 -20.09
C GLU A 216 -38.56 7.26 -21.49
N PRO A 217 -38.15 6.58 -22.58
CA PRO A 217 -38.50 7.02 -23.92
C PRO A 217 -40.03 6.98 -24.05
N GLN A 218 -40.65 8.13 -24.28
CA GLN A 218 -42.09 8.18 -24.51
C GLN A 218 -42.40 7.50 -25.85
N PRO A 219 -43.27 6.46 -25.88
CA PRO A 219 -43.69 5.87 -27.13
C PRO A 219 -44.55 6.88 -27.91
N VAL A 220 -44.16 7.08 -29.18
CA VAL A 220 -44.89 7.89 -30.18
C VAL A 220 -46.15 7.17 -30.64
#